data_AF-A0A7V8NBP7-F1
#
_entry.id   AF-A0A7V8NBP7-F1
#
_cell.length_a   1.000
_cell.length_b   1.000
_cell.length_c   1.000
_cell.angle_alpha   90.00
_cell.angle_beta   90.00
_cell.angle_gamma   90.00
#
_symmetry.space_group_name_H-M   'P 1'
#
loop_
_entity.id
_entity.type
_entity.pdbx_description
1 polymer ?
#
loop_
_entity_poly.entity_id
_entity_poly.type
_entity_poly.pdbx_seq_one_letter_code
_entity_poly.pdbx_strand_id
1 'polypeptide(L)'
;MKPSDKALPPRLHEDLVLLAGHLLSCASGLVEEPAYYGIFRCMDSARRTLEVLAEHAELDPRLAELRDELERTVSGAQNGQSVEEFLDDVCLRMARIVKEGAEERTPSVSV
;
A
#
# COMPACT_ATOMS: atom_id res chain seq x y z
N MET A 1 -26.17 16.15 4.14
CA MET A 1 -25.36 15.03 4.64
C MET A 1 -24.35 15.63 5.59
N LYS A 2 -24.48 15.42 6.92
CA LYS A 2 -23.47 15.93 7.86
C LYS A 2 -22.19 15.13 7.62
N PRO A 3 -21.01 15.77 7.42
CA PRO A 3 -19.76 15.03 7.45
C PRO A 3 -19.69 14.29 8.79
N SER A 4 -19.35 13.01 8.73
CA SER A 4 -19.13 12.16 9.90
C SER A 4 -18.17 12.87 10.86
N ASP A 5 -18.57 13.08 12.12
CA ASP A 5 -17.79 13.75 13.18
C ASP A 5 -16.53 12.97 13.63
N LYS A 6 -16.11 11.94 12.90
CA LYS A 6 -14.81 11.31 13.15
C LYS A 6 -13.71 12.10 12.43
N ALA A 7 -13.24 13.15 13.10
CA ALA A 7 -11.94 13.72 12.78
C ALA A 7 -10.87 12.63 12.88
N LEU A 8 -10.03 12.50 11.85
CA LEU A 8 -8.85 11.63 11.91
C LEU A 8 -7.87 12.18 12.96
N PRO A 9 -7.04 11.33 13.58
CA PRO A 9 -5.89 11.79 14.33
C PRO A 9 -5.07 12.79 13.48
N PRO A 10 -4.64 13.95 14.03
CA PRO A 10 -3.99 15.00 13.24
C PRO A 10 -2.80 14.51 12.40
N ARG A 11 -1.99 13.60 12.93
CA ARG A 11 -0.87 12.99 12.21
C ARG A 11 -1.33 12.13 11.03
N LEU A 12 -2.29 11.24 11.25
CA LEU A 12 -2.85 10.42 10.16
C LEU A 12 -3.46 11.28 9.05
N HIS A 13 -4.13 12.39 9.41
CA HIS A 13 -4.63 13.34 8.43
C HIS A 13 -3.49 13.96 7.59
N GLU A 14 -2.43 14.41 8.24
CA GLU A 14 -1.23 14.95 7.57
C GLU A 14 -0.58 13.91 6.64
N ASP A 15 -0.38 12.69 7.11
CA ASP A 15 0.26 11.61 6.33
C ASP A 15 -0.56 11.24 5.09
N LEU A 16 -1.88 11.22 5.20
CA LEU A 16 -2.77 10.99 4.05
C LEU A 16 -2.73 12.17 3.05
N VAL A 17 -2.62 13.41 3.54
CA VAL A 17 -2.44 14.59 2.67
C VAL A 17 -1.10 14.51 1.95
N LEU A 18 -0.02 14.12 2.64
CA LEU A 18 1.30 13.92 2.03
C LEU A 18 1.29 12.79 1.00
N LEU A 19 0.63 11.67 1.29
CA LEU A 19 0.46 10.57 0.35
C LEU A 19 -0.33 11.00 -0.90
N ALA A 20 -1.39 11.79 -0.75
CA ALA A 20 -2.12 12.35 -1.87
C ALA A 20 -1.25 13.30 -2.71
N GLY A 21 -0.46 14.17 -2.06
CA GLY A 21 0.50 15.04 -2.74
C GLY A 21 1.56 14.26 -3.52
N HIS A 22 2.05 13.16 -2.94
CA HIS A 22 2.97 12.24 -3.62
C HIS A 22 2.34 11.62 -4.87
N LEU A 23 1.13 11.07 -4.76
CA LEU A 23 0.41 10.46 -5.89
C LEU A 23 0.18 11.44 -7.04
N LEU A 24 -0.23 12.67 -6.73
CA LEU A 24 -0.42 13.73 -7.73
C LEU A 24 0.91 14.14 -8.39
N SER A 25 1.98 14.22 -7.61
CA SER A 25 3.32 14.50 -8.14
C SER A 25 3.81 13.39 -9.07
N CYS A 26 3.57 12.12 -8.71
CA CYS A 26 3.84 10.97 -9.56
C CYS A 26 3.04 11.04 -10.86
N ALA A 27 1.73 11.30 -10.78
CA ALA A 27 0.89 11.43 -11.97
C ALA A 27 1.36 12.56 -12.90
N SER A 28 1.78 13.70 -12.33
CA SER A 28 2.33 14.81 -13.11
C SER A 28 3.64 14.43 -13.81
N GLY A 29 4.53 13.69 -13.16
CA GLY A 29 5.79 13.24 -13.76
C GLY A 29 5.56 12.25 -14.91
N LEU A 30 4.60 11.34 -14.76
CA LEU A 30 4.27 10.32 -15.76
C LEU A 30 3.73 10.87 -17.10
N VAL A 31 3.35 12.15 -17.16
CA VAL A 31 2.96 12.80 -18.42
C VAL A 31 4.14 12.89 -19.39
N GLU A 32 5.35 13.14 -18.87
CA GLU A 32 6.56 13.39 -19.66
C GLU A 32 7.58 12.24 -19.57
N GLU A 33 7.38 11.31 -18.64
CA GLU A 33 8.29 10.20 -18.36
C GLU A 33 7.95 8.92 -19.15
N PRO A 34 8.92 7.99 -19.31
CA PRO A 34 8.65 6.66 -19.84
C PRO A 34 7.54 5.93 -19.08
N ALA A 35 6.58 5.35 -19.81
CA ALA A 35 5.41 4.69 -19.23
C ALA A 35 5.75 3.60 -18.20
N TYR A 36 6.88 2.90 -18.36
CA TYR A 36 7.29 1.83 -17.44
C TYR A 36 7.63 2.35 -16.04
N TYR A 37 7.96 3.62 -15.85
CA TYR A 37 8.15 4.21 -14.51
C TYR A 37 6.85 4.24 -13.70
N GLY A 38 5.69 4.18 -14.35
CA GLY A 38 4.39 4.08 -13.67
C GLY A 38 4.33 2.88 -12.73
N ILE A 39 4.91 1.76 -13.13
CA ILE A 39 4.97 0.53 -12.33
C ILE A 39 5.71 0.79 -11.01
N PHE A 40 6.92 1.36 -11.08
CA PHE A 40 7.74 1.65 -9.90
C PHE A 40 7.11 2.70 -9.00
N ARG A 41 6.49 3.74 -9.56
CA ARG A 41 5.77 4.77 -8.79
C ARG A 41 4.55 4.18 -8.07
N CYS A 42 3.83 3.26 -8.69
CA CYS A 42 2.73 2.54 -8.04
C CYS A 42 3.22 1.65 -6.90
N MET A 43 4.30 0.89 -7.12
CA MET A 43 4.91 0.05 -6.05
C MET A 43 5.38 0.88 -4.86
N ASP A 44 6.06 2.00 -5.12
CA ASP A 44 6.54 2.92 -4.08
C ASP A 44 5.36 3.59 -3.34
N SER A 45 4.29 3.95 -4.07
CA SER A 45 3.06 4.46 -3.46
C SER A 45 2.38 3.43 -2.54
N ALA A 46 2.32 2.15 -2.96
CA ALA A 46 1.81 1.07 -2.12
C ALA A 46 2.69 0.88 -0.87
N ARG A 47 4.02 0.90 -1.03
CA ARG A 47 4.98 0.83 0.08
C ARG A 47 4.76 1.96 1.09
N ARG A 48 4.64 3.21 0.62
CA ARG A 48 4.34 4.37 1.48
C ARG A 48 2.99 4.24 2.19
N THR A 49 1.99 3.68 1.53
CA THR A 49 0.67 3.45 2.15
C THR A 49 0.77 2.47 3.32
N LEU A 50 1.53 1.39 3.16
CA LEU A 50 1.76 0.42 4.24
C LEU A 50 2.61 1.01 5.37
N GLU A 51 3.55 1.90 5.06
CA GLU A 51 4.32 2.63 6.09
C GLU A 51 3.41 3.52 6.94
N VAL A 52 2.54 4.32 6.31
CA VAL A 52 1.54 5.13 7.04
C VAL A 52 0.67 4.24 7.91
N LEU A 53 0.25 3.06 7.43
CA LEU A 53 -0.53 2.14 8.25
C LEU A 53 0.25 1.64 9.49
N ALA A 54 1.54 1.31 9.33
CA ALA A 54 2.41 0.86 10.42
C ALA A 54 2.64 1.94 11.50
N GLU A 55 2.66 3.21 11.11
CA GLU A 55 2.85 4.33 12.04
C GLU A 55 1.62 4.60 12.93
N HIS A 56 0.42 4.21 12.47
CA HIS A 56 -0.85 4.53 13.14
C HIS A 56 -1.59 3.33 13.72
N ALA A 57 -1.20 2.10 13.36
CA ALA A 57 -1.84 0.88 13.85
C ALA A 57 -0.85 -0.29 13.90
N GLU A 58 -1.18 -1.32 14.68
CA GLU A 58 -0.48 -2.60 14.59
C GLU A 58 -0.69 -3.19 13.18
N LEU A 59 0.41 -3.29 12.43
CA LEU A 59 0.38 -3.80 11.08
C LEU A 59 0.45 -5.33 11.11
N ASP A 60 -0.43 -5.98 10.34
CA ASP A 60 -0.33 -7.42 10.08
C ASP A 60 1.11 -7.76 9.62
N PRO A 61 1.80 -8.72 10.25
CA PRO A 61 3.17 -9.07 9.88
C PRO A 61 3.35 -9.35 8.37
N ARG A 62 2.33 -9.90 7.71
CA ARG A 62 2.35 -10.17 6.26
C ARG A 62 2.33 -8.89 5.43
N LEU A 63 1.66 -7.85 5.90
CA LEU A 63 1.70 -6.51 5.28
C LEU A 63 3.05 -5.83 5.53
N ALA A 64 3.65 -6.03 6.69
CA ALA A 64 5.00 -5.53 6.97
C ALA A 64 6.05 -6.18 6.05
N GLU A 65 5.97 -7.50 5.85
CA GLU A 65 6.82 -8.22 4.90
C GLU A 65 6.65 -7.72 3.47
N LEU A 66 5.40 -7.52 3.02
CA LEU A 66 5.11 -6.97 1.69
C LEU A 66 5.68 -5.56 1.51
N ARG A 67 5.58 -4.71 2.54
CA ARG A 67 6.20 -3.37 2.53
C ARG A 67 7.71 -3.47 2.33
N ASP A 68 8.38 -4.33 3.08
CA ASP A 68 9.84 -4.48 3.04
C ASP A 68 10.33 -5.07 1.70
N GLU A 69 9.52 -5.93 1.08
CA GLU A 69 9.76 -6.42 -0.28
C GLU A 69 9.60 -5.33 -1.34
N LEU A 70 8.54 -4.52 -1.25
CA LEU A 70 8.34 -3.37 -2.15
C LEU A 70 9.50 -2.38 -2.04
N GLU A 71 9.98 -2.09 -0.82
CA GLU A 71 11.15 -1.22 -0.58
C GLU A 71 12.39 -1.77 -1.29
N ARG A 72 12.69 -3.06 -1.14
CA ARG A 72 13.82 -3.70 -1.82
C ARG A 72 13.72 -3.59 -3.34
N THR A 73 12.55 -3.86 -3.90
CA THR A 73 12.32 -3.80 -5.35
C THR A 73 12.46 -2.38 -5.88
N VAL A 74 11.87 -1.38 -5.21
CA VAL A 74 11.93 0.04 -5.61
C VAL A 74 13.35 0.59 -5.49
N SER A 75 14.10 0.19 -4.45
CA SER A 75 15.49 0.58 -4.24
C SER A 75 16.49 -0.14 -5.15
N GLY A 76 16.01 -1.02 -6.06
CA GLY A 76 16.85 -1.69 -7.06
C GLY A 76 17.62 -2.90 -6.54
N ALA A 77 17.32 -3.40 -5.33
CA ALA A 77 17.84 -4.67 -4.86
C ALA A 77 17.15 -5.80 -5.65
N GLN A 78 17.83 -6.34 -6.67
CA GLN A 78 17.27 -7.38 -7.53
C GLN A 78 17.29 -8.75 -6.84
N ASN A 79 16.14 -9.42 -6.86
CA ASN A 79 15.95 -10.77 -6.28
C ASN A 79 16.07 -11.88 -7.36
N GLY A 80 16.51 -11.54 -8.57
CA GLY A 80 16.56 -12.45 -9.72
C GLY A 80 15.21 -12.75 -10.39
N GLN A 81 14.11 -12.17 -9.88
CA GLN A 81 12.75 -12.29 -10.41
C GLN A 81 12.40 -11.10 -11.31
N SER A 82 11.54 -11.31 -12.33
CA SER A 82 11.02 -10.22 -13.16
C SER A 82 10.07 -9.31 -12.37
N VAL A 83 9.89 -8.07 -12.82
CA VAL A 83 8.97 -7.12 -12.18
C VAL A 83 7.53 -7.61 -12.31
N GLU A 84 7.19 -8.21 -13.45
CA GLU A 84 5.87 -8.77 -13.74
C GLU A 84 5.53 -9.91 -12.77
N GLU A 85 6.42 -10.90 -12.62
CA GLU A 85 6.22 -12.01 -11.68
C GLU A 85 6.12 -11.49 -10.24
N PHE A 86 6.89 -10.46 -9.88
CA PHE A 86 6.83 -9.84 -8.56
C PHE A 86 5.49 -9.17 -8.31
N LEU A 87 4.96 -8.42 -9.28
CA LEU A 87 3.66 -7.78 -9.17
C LEU A 87 2.53 -8.80 -9.01
N ASP A 88 2.58 -9.90 -9.77
CA ASP A 88 1.59 -10.97 -9.66
C ASP A 88 1.58 -11.60 -8.26
N ASP A 89 2.77 -11.89 -7.70
CA ASP A 89 2.89 -12.44 -6.34
C ASP A 89 2.33 -11.49 -5.28
N VAL A 90 2.77 -10.21 -5.28
CA VAL A 90 2.33 -9.26 -4.25
C VAL A 90 0.83 -8.96 -4.37
N CYS A 91 0.26 -8.94 -5.57
CA CYS A 91 -1.19 -8.77 -5.75
C CYS A 91 -1.97 -9.95 -5.18
N LEU A 92 -1.53 -11.19 -5.44
CA LEU A 92 -2.16 -12.40 -4.89
C LEU A 92 -2.06 -12.43 -3.36
N ARG A 93 -0.91 -12.04 -2.79
CA ARG A 93 -0.72 -11.97 -1.33
C ARG A 93 -1.60 -10.91 -0.70
N MET A 94 -1.68 -9.71 -1.29
CA MET A 94 -2.60 -8.66 -0.83
C MET A 94 -4.05 -9.14 -0.84
N ALA A 95 -4.49 -9.80 -1.92
CA ALA A 95 -5.84 -10.34 -2.03
C ALA A 95 -6.13 -11.38 -0.94
N ARG A 96 -5.17 -12.26 -0.62
CA ARG A 96 -5.29 -13.24 0.47
C ARG A 96 -5.43 -12.55 1.83
N ILE A 97 -4.58 -11.58 2.14
CA ILE A 97 -4.63 -10.83 3.41
C ILE A 97 -5.99 -10.13 3.58
N VAL A 98 -6.49 -9.49 2.51
CA VAL A 98 -7.80 -8.82 2.53
C VAL A 98 -8.94 -9.81 2.77
N LYS A 99 -8.91 -10.97 2.09
CA LYS A 99 -9.92 -12.02 2.22
C LYS A 99 -9.93 -12.60 3.64
N GLU A 100 -8.79 -13.00 4.15
CA GLU A 100 -8.65 -13.64 5.46
C GLU A 100 -8.99 -12.66 6.60
N GLY A 101 -8.55 -11.40 6.49
CA GLY A 101 -8.94 -10.37 7.46
C GLY A 101 -10.44 -10.06 7.44
N ALA A 102 -11.15 -10.27 6.33
CA ALA A 102 -12.61 -10.12 6.28
C ALA A 102 -13.34 -11.30 6.94
N GLU A 103 -12.80 -12.51 6.81
CA GLU A 103 -13.32 -13.72 7.46
C GLU A 103 -13.16 -13.64 8.98
N GLU A 104 -12.02 -13.13 9.49
CA GLU A 104 -11.79 -12.91 10.94
C GLU A 104 -12.70 -11.84 11.56
N ARG A 105 -13.14 -10.84 10.78
CA ARG A 105 -14.06 -9.78 11.23
C ARG A 105 -15.53 -10.22 11.24
N THR A 106 -15.86 -11.37 10.66
CA THR A 106 -17.22 -11.92 10.67
C THR A 106 -17.32 -12.90 11.83
N PRO A 107 -17.97 -12.56 12.96
CA PRO A 107 -18.09 -13.52 14.06
C PRO A 107 -18.87 -14.73 13.58
N SER A 108 -18.32 -15.93 13.84
CA SER A 108 -19.05 -17.17 13.61
C SER A 108 -20.35 -17.12 14.41
N VAL A 109 -21.47 -16.97 13.71
CA VAL A 109 -22.78 -17.17 14.29
C VAL A 109 -22.88 -18.67 14.57
N SER A 110 -22.60 -19.05 15.82
CA SER A 110 -22.92 -20.38 16.31
C SER A 110 -24.44 -20.45 16.47
N VAL A 111 -25.04 -21.37 15.71
CA VAL A 111 -26.45 -21.81 15.83
C VAL A 111 -26.58 -22.80 16.97
#